data_AF-A0A819JA66-F1
#
_entry.id   AF-A0A819JA66-F1
#
_cell.length_a   1.000
_cell.length_b   1.000
_cell.length_c   1.000
_cell.angle_alpha   90.00
_cell.angle_beta   90.00
_cell.angle_gamma   90.00
#
_symmetry.space_group_name_H-M   'P 1'
#
loop_
_entity.id
_entity.type
_entity.pdbx_description
1 polymer ?
#
loop_
_entity_poly.entity_id
_entity_poly.type
_entity_poly.pdbx_seq_one_letter_code
_entity_poly.pdbx_strand_id
1 'polypeptide(L)'
;MTSSTSFPLSPDLLYGQLYFDIQLVHVFSDTKTVVDYVPDVSPSEIVVLYEHDKILSDFNFVAVVNKHFHLPSFPALAYTSYSIIALKDHVNNLWDFLSRPTDTPTEDSSKIPLPFPYIVPGGRFQEIFYWDSYFTMLGLILTSERLYIMRGMIDNFICMIDGFCFIPNGSSTYFLSRSQLPFFTEMI
;
A
#
# COMPACT_ATOMS: atom_id res chain seq x y z
N MET A 1 19.14 -26.61 -4.75
CA MET A 1 18.22 -26.15 -5.80
C MET A 1 17.68 -24.80 -5.34
N THR A 2 18.30 -23.71 -5.76
CA THR A 2 17.82 -22.36 -5.44
C THR A 2 16.57 -22.12 -6.28
N SER A 3 15.40 -22.28 -5.66
CA SER A 3 14.17 -21.70 -6.17
C SER A 3 14.47 -20.22 -6.41
N SER A 4 14.52 -19.79 -7.67
CA SER A 4 14.54 -18.38 -8.01
C SER A 4 13.15 -17.85 -7.66
N THR A 5 12.94 -17.47 -6.39
CA THR A 5 11.75 -16.74 -5.97
C THR A 5 11.81 -15.38 -6.65
N SER A 6 11.20 -15.26 -7.83
CA SER A 6 11.00 -13.98 -8.48
C SER A 6 10.10 -13.14 -7.59
N PHE A 7 10.54 -11.93 -7.28
CA PHE A 7 9.68 -10.97 -6.59
C PHE A 7 8.37 -10.75 -7.37
N PRO A 8 7.26 -10.48 -6.67
CA PRO A 8 6.02 -10.10 -7.34
C PRO A 8 6.26 -8.86 -8.20
N LEU A 9 5.64 -8.84 -9.37
CA LEU A 9 5.81 -7.75 -10.33
C LEU A 9 5.15 -6.47 -9.80
N SER A 10 5.77 -5.34 -10.07
CA SER A 10 5.21 -4.03 -9.81
C SER A 10 4.20 -3.63 -10.89
N PRO A 11 3.24 -2.73 -10.61
CA PRO A 11 2.20 -2.35 -11.58
C PRO A 11 2.74 -1.79 -12.90
N ASP A 12 3.88 -1.11 -12.91
CA ASP A 12 4.54 -0.65 -14.13
C ASP A 12 5.00 -1.80 -15.03
N LEU A 13 5.39 -2.93 -14.45
CA LEU A 13 5.73 -4.14 -15.18
C LEU A 13 4.49 -4.94 -15.60
N LEU A 14 3.44 -4.96 -14.77
CA LEU A 14 2.18 -5.67 -15.05
C LEU A 14 1.39 -5.03 -16.19
N TYR A 15 1.26 -3.69 -16.17
CA TYR A 15 0.47 -2.95 -17.15
C TYR A 15 1.31 -2.36 -18.30
N GLY A 16 2.64 -2.32 -18.18
CA GLY A 16 3.54 -1.85 -19.24
C GLY A 16 3.21 -0.43 -19.71
N GLN A 17 3.04 -0.24 -21.03
CA GLN A 17 2.77 1.08 -21.60
C GLN A 17 1.46 1.70 -21.09
N LEU A 18 0.44 0.89 -20.80
CA LEU A 18 -0.83 1.37 -20.24
C LEU A 18 -0.60 2.12 -18.92
N TYR A 19 0.31 1.63 -18.07
CA TYR A 19 0.66 2.33 -16.83
C TYR A 19 1.14 3.76 -17.09
N PHE A 20 2.11 3.91 -18.00
CA PHE A 20 2.67 5.22 -18.33
C PHE A 20 1.65 6.14 -19.00
N ASP A 21 0.83 5.61 -19.91
CA ASP A 21 -0.22 6.36 -20.58
C ASP A 21 -1.23 6.93 -19.57
N ILE A 22 -1.64 6.15 -18.57
CA ILE A 22 -2.57 6.62 -17.52
C ILE A 22 -1.95 7.78 -16.72
N GLN A 23 -0.68 7.66 -16.33
CA GLN A 23 0.02 8.66 -15.53
C GLN A 23 0.26 9.96 -16.32
N LEU A 24 0.57 9.88 -17.61
CA LEU A 24 0.83 11.03 -18.47
C LEU A 24 -0.45 11.82 -18.82
N VAL A 25 -1.59 11.14 -18.95
CA VAL A 25 -2.88 11.79 -19.23
C VAL A 25 -3.51 12.38 -17.97
N HIS A 26 -2.97 12.08 -16.78
CA HIS A 26 -3.50 12.53 -15.49
C HIS A 26 -4.99 12.19 -15.31
N VAL A 27 -5.39 10.96 -15.66
CA VAL A 27 -6.79 10.50 -15.52
C VAL A 27 -7.25 10.59 -14.06
N PHE A 28 -6.36 10.32 -13.12
CA PHE A 28 -6.59 10.43 -11.69
C PHE A 28 -5.78 11.58 -11.09
N SER A 29 -6.34 12.26 -10.08
CA SER A 29 -5.65 13.34 -9.35
C SER A 29 -4.52 12.84 -8.47
N ASP A 30 -4.61 11.60 -7.97
CA ASP A 30 -3.54 10.92 -7.23
C ASP A 30 -2.90 9.84 -8.10
N THR A 31 -1.62 10.01 -8.37
CA THR A 31 -0.76 9.03 -9.07
C THR A 31 -0.73 7.65 -8.43
N LYS A 32 -1.00 7.55 -7.12
CA LYS A 32 -1.06 6.29 -6.37
C LYS A 32 -2.32 5.47 -6.66
N THR A 33 -3.34 6.07 -7.28
CA THR A 33 -4.61 5.39 -7.62
C THR A 33 -4.39 4.12 -8.43
N VAL A 34 -3.56 4.19 -9.48
CA VAL A 34 -3.34 3.06 -10.40
C VAL A 34 -2.53 1.96 -9.74
N VAL A 35 -1.50 2.33 -8.97
CA VAL A 35 -0.63 1.33 -8.33
C VAL A 35 -1.31 0.65 -7.16
N ASP A 36 -2.31 1.27 -6.53
CA ASP A 36 -3.07 0.70 -5.42
C ASP A 36 -4.34 -0.04 -5.84
N TYR A 37 -4.71 0.08 -7.11
CA TYR A 37 -5.90 -0.54 -7.62
C TYR A 37 -5.77 -2.06 -7.54
N VAL A 38 -6.80 -2.70 -6.99
CA VAL A 38 -6.96 -4.15 -7.03
C VAL A 38 -7.85 -4.46 -8.21
N PRO A 39 -7.34 -5.19 -9.22
CA PRO A 39 -8.08 -5.37 -10.45
C PRO A 39 -9.18 -6.42 -10.33
N ASP A 40 -10.35 -6.11 -10.90
CA ASP A 40 -11.46 -7.07 -11.02
C ASP A 40 -11.20 -8.15 -12.08
N VAL A 41 -10.24 -7.87 -12.98
CA VAL A 41 -9.84 -8.70 -14.12
C VAL A 41 -8.33 -8.67 -14.23
N SER A 42 -7.68 -9.80 -14.55
CA SER A 42 -6.20 -9.87 -14.56
C SER A 42 -5.52 -8.71 -15.33
N PRO A 43 -4.37 -8.20 -14.87
CA PRO A 43 -3.65 -7.12 -15.55
C PRO A 43 -3.37 -7.40 -17.02
N SER A 44 -3.03 -8.65 -17.37
CA SER A 44 -2.80 -9.06 -18.76
C SER A 44 -4.03 -8.91 -19.64
N GLU A 45 -5.22 -9.20 -19.12
CA GLU A 45 -6.46 -9.07 -19.87
C GLU A 45 -6.84 -7.59 -20.06
N ILE A 46 -6.64 -6.76 -19.03
CA ILE A 46 -6.82 -5.30 -19.15
C ILE A 46 -5.91 -4.73 -20.24
N VAL A 47 -4.64 -5.16 -20.31
CA VAL A 47 -3.71 -4.74 -21.36
C VAL A 47 -4.17 -5.17 -22.75
N VAL A 48 -4.64 -6.40 -22.92
CA VAL A 48 -5.18 -6.89 -24.20
C VAL A 48 -6.41 -6.09 -24.64
N LEU A 49 -7.34 -5.82 -23.71
CA LEU A 49 -8.52 -5.00 -23.97
C LEU A 49 -8.14 -3.58 -24.36
N TYR A 50 -7.17 -2.98 -23.67
CA TYR A 50 -6.66 -1.65 -24.00
C TYR A 50 -6.09 -1.58 -25.42
N GLU A 51 -5.21 -2.52 -25.80
CA GLU A 51 -4.60 -2.53 -27.13
C GLU A 51 -5.63 -2.78 -28.24
N HIS A 52 -6.67 -3.58 -27.96
CA HIS A 52 -7.80 -3.76 -28.87
C HIS A 52 -8.64 -2.49 -29.02
N ASP A 53 -8.99 -1.83 -27.92
CA ASP A 53 -9.87 -0.65 -27.97
C ASP A 53 -9.16 0.56 -28.60
N LYS A 54 -7.84 0.65 -28.44
CA LYS A 54 -6.99 1.74 -28.96
C LYS A 54 -7.04 1.91 -30.49
N ILE A 55 -7.39 0.86 -31.24
CA ILE A 55 -7.52 0.92 -32.71
C ILE A 55 -8.91 1.33 -33.20
N LEU A 56 -9.90 1.44 -32.31
CA LEU A 56 -11.26 1.83 -32.66
C LEU A 56 -11.37 3.34 -32.92
N SER A 57 -12.19 3.74 -33.90
CA SER A 57 -12.33 5.14 -34.31
C SER A 57 -12.97 6.04 -33.25
N ASP A 58 -13.73 5.46 -32.33
CA ASP A 58 -14.42 6.12 -31.21
C ASP A 58 -13.68 5.94 -29.87
N PHE A 59 -12.41 5.52 -29.91
CA PHE A 59 -11.61 5.28 -28.71
C PHE A 59 -11.55 6.51 -27.79
N ASN A 60 -11.96 6.31 -26.54
CA ASN A 60 -11.85 7.29 -25.48
C ASN A 60 -11.02 6.70 -24.32
N PHE A 61 -9.75 7.11 -24.25
CA PHE A 61 -8.80 6.63 -23.25
C PHE A 61 -9.32 6.78 -21.81
N VAL A 62 -9.87 7.94 -21.46
CA VAL A 62 -10.39 8.22 -20.12
C VAL A 62 -11.58 7.32 -19.79
N ALA A 63 -12.44 7.02 -20.75
CA ALA A 63 -13.56 6.11 -20.55
C ALA A 63 -13.10 4.67 -20.32
N VAL A 64 -12.10 4.20 -21.07
CA VAL A 64 -11.51 2.86 -20.89
C VAL A 64 -10.83 2.73 -19.53
N VAL A 65 -10.04 3.72 -19.13
CA VAL A 65 -9.39 3.71 -17.82
C VAL A 65 -10.42 3.71 -16.69
N ASN A 66 -11.45 4.56 -16.74
CA ASN A 66 -12.48 4.60 -15.71
C ASN A 66 -13.39 3.35 -15.68
N LYS A 67 -13.41 2.55 -16.76
CA LYS A 67 -14.12 1.27 -16.81
C LYS A 67 -13.37 0.17 -16.05
N HIS A 68 -12.04 0.22 -16.04
CA HIS A 68 -11.19 -0.83 -15.50
C HIS A 68 -10.42 -0.44 -14.24
N PHE A 69 -10.33 0.85 -13.91
CA PHE A 69 -9.65 1.36 -12.73
C PHE A 69 -10.62 2.26 -11.98
N HIS A 70 -10.75 2.02 -10.68
CA HIS A 70 -11.62 2.79 -9.81
C HIS A 70 -10.84 3.41 -8.67
N LEU A 71 -11.34 4.52 -8.15
CA LEU A 71 -10.74 5.16 -6.99
C LEU A 71 -10.81 4.20 -5.80
N PRO A 72 -9.66 3.88 -5.16
CA PRO A 72 -9.68 3.10 -3.94
C PRO A 72 -10.53 3.82 -2.89
N SER A 73 -11.51 3.13 -2.34
CA SER A 73 -12.35 3.66 -1.26
C SER A 73 -11.54 3.68 0.02
N PHE A 74 -10.86 4.78 0.32
CA PHE A 74 -10.15 4.92 1.59
C PHE A 74 -11.12 5.31 2.71
N PRO A 75 -11.19 4.54 3.82
CA PRO A 75 -11.90 4.95 5.03
C PRO A 75 -11.33 6.25 5.63
N ALA A 76 -10.11 6.64 5.21
CA ALA A 76 -9.31 7.74 5.73
C ALA A 76 -10.02 9.11 5.74
N LEU A 77 -11.00 9.33 4.86
CA LEU A 77 -11.70 10.61 4.74
C LEU A 77 -12.84 10.81 5.77
N ALA A 78 -13.14 9.78 6.58
CA ALA A 78 -14.30 9.81 7.48
C ALA A 78 -13.96 10.18 8.95
N TYR A 79 -12.69 10.38 9.32
CA TYR A 79 -12.36 10.79 10.69
C TYR A 79 -12.62 12.29 10.89
N THR A 80 -13.80 12.61 11.40
CA THR A 80 -14.18 13.97 11.80
C THR A 80 -14.14 14.08 13.31
N SER A 81 -13.13 14.77 13.85
CA SER A 81 -13.10 15.11 15.27
C SER A 81 -14.08 16.26 15.54
N TYR A 82 -15.32 15.94 15.89
CA TYR A 82 -16.34 16.93 16.23
C TYR A 82 -16.20 17.51 17.66
N SER A 83 -15.21 17.07 18.43
CA SER A 83 -15.03 17.45 19.84
C SER A 83 -13.65 18.05 20.12
N ILE A 84 -13.63 19.12 20.92
CA ILE A 84 -12.41 19.64 21.55
C ILE A 84 -12.02 18.64 22.65
N ILE A 85 -11.22 17.65 22.29
CA ILE A 85 -10.60 16.70 23.23
C ILE A 85 -9.14 17.09 23.47
N ALA A 86 -8.56 16.62 24.57
CA ALA A 86 -7.14 16.84 24.82
C ALA A 86 -6.30 16.19 23.69
N LEU A 87 -5.19 16.83 23.32
CA LEU A 87 -4.31 16.34 22.25
C LEU A 87 -3.90 14.87 22.47
N LYS A 88 -3.62 14.49 23.72
CA LYS A 88 -3.28 13.11 24.08
C LYS A 88 -4.40 12.13 23.73
N ASP A 89 -5.64 12.48 24.05
CA ASP A 89 -6.80 11.62 23.78
C ASP A 89 -7.09 11.55 22.29
N HIS A 90 -6.91 12.66 21.56
CA HIS A 90 -6.99 12.67 20.11
C HIS A 90 -5.98 11.72 19.47
N VAL A 91 -4.71 11.80 19.87
CA VAL A 91 -3.65 10.90 19.37
C VAL A 91 -3.96 9.45 19.73
N ASN A 92 -4.43 9.17 20.95
CA ASN A 92 -4.82 7.82 21.36
C ASN A 92 -5.96 7.25 20.51
N ASN A 93 -6.95 8.07 20.16
CA ASN A 93 -8.07 7.67 19.30
C ASN A 93 -7.62 7.46 17.84
N LEU A 94 -6.62 8.22 17.36
CA LEU A 94 -6.09 8.06 16.01
C LEU A 94 -5.40 6.71 15.82
N TRP A 95 -4.80 6.12 16.85
CA TRP A 95 -4.17 4.81 16.72
C TRP A 95 -5.13 3.71 16.30
N ASP A 96 -6.39 3.75 16.73
CA ASP A 96 -7.40 2.77 16.27
C ASP A 96 -7.74 2.97 14.80
N PHE A 97 -7.80 4.23 14.37
CA PHE A 97 -8.08 4.58 12.98
C PHE A 97 -6.92 4.24 12.03
N LEU A 98 -5.69 4.40 12.50
CA LEU A 98 -4.47 4.12 11.74
C LEU A 98 -4.06 2.64 11.81
N SER A 99 -4.69 1.85 12.69
CA SER A 99 -4.46 0.41 12.76
C SER A 99 -5.04 -0.32 11.56
N ARG A 100 -4.29 -1.26 11.03
CA ARG A 100 -4.71 -2.24 10.03
C ARG A 100 -4.63 -3.63 10.65
N PRO A 101 -5.65 -4.47 10.46
CA PRO A 101 -5.58 -5.86 10.87
C PRO A 101 -4.56 -6.63 9.99
N THR A 102 -4.33 -7.89 10.33
CA THR A 102 -3.67 -8.84 9.42
C THR A 102 -4.31 -8.79 8.03
N ASP A 103 -3.49 -8.76 6.99
CA ASP A 103 -3.97 -8.70 5.62
C ASP A 103 -4.43 -10.07 5.12
N THR A 104 -5.45 -10.06 4.28
CA THR A 104 -5.80 -11.22 3.44
C THR A 104 -5.08 -11.05 2.10
N PRO A 105 -4.33 -12.05 1.63
CA PRO A 105 -3.75 -12.02 0.30
C PRO A 105 -4.82 -11.81 -0.76
N THR A 106 -4.60 -10.83 -1.64
CA THR A 106 -5.48 -10.54 -2.77
C THR A 106 -4.68 -10.70 -4.05
N GLU A 107 -5.21 -11.51 -4.97
CA GLU A 107 -4.59 -11.76 -6.27
C GLU A 107 -4.44 -10.44 -7.06
N ASP A 108 -3.33 -10.31 -7.79
CA ASP A 108 -2.99 -9.13 -8.60
C ASP A 108 -2.96 -7.77 -7.87
N SER A 109 -3.10 -7.76 -6.54
CA SER A 109 -2.90 -6.55 -5.75
C SER A 109 -1.42 -6.22 -5.66
N SER A 110 -1.10 -4.93 -5.73
CA SER A 110 0.26 -4.46 -5.41
C SER A 110 0.58 -4.54 -3.92
N LYS A 111 -0.41 -4.78 -3.04
CA LYS A 111 -0.18 -4.86 -1.60
C LYS A 111 0.51 -6.18 -1.25
N ILE A 112 1.60 -6.09 -0.51
CA ILE A 112 2.26 -7.26 0.07
C ILE A 112 1.52 -7.61 1.37
N PRO A 113 0.87 -8.78 1.48
CA PRO A 113 0.07 -9.13 2.65
C PRO A 113 0.96 -9.38 3.86
N LEU A 114 0.58 -8.77 5.00
CA LEU A 114 1.28 -8.90 6.27
C LEU A 114 0.53 -9.77 7.28
N PRO A 115 1.21 -10.74 7.93
CA PRO A 115 0.57 -11.69 8.84
C PRO A 115 0.13 -11.09 10.19
N PHE A 116 0.67 -9.94 10.59
CA PHE A 116 0.38 -9.31 11.87
C PHE A 116 -0.24 -7.91 11.69
N PRO A 117 -1.00 -7.40 12.68
CA PRO A 117 -1.54 -6.04 12.63
C PRO A 117 -0.41 -4.99 12.66
N TYR A 118 -0.67 -3.82 12.06
CA TYR A 118 0.29 -2.73 11.95
C TYR A 118 -0.39 -1.37 11.94
N ILE A 119 0.39 -0.30 12.16
CA ILE A 119 -0.04 1.08 12.00
C ILE A 119 0.43 1.62 10.64
N VAL A 120 -0.44 2.39 9.98
CA VAL A 120 -0.09 3.15 8.76
C VAL A 120 0.06 4.64 9.07
N PRO A 121 0.78 5.43 8.25
CA PRO A 121 0.87 6.88 8.42
C PRO A 121 -0.49 7.60 8.28
N GLY A 122 -1.40 7.04 7.48
CA GLY A 122 -2.74 7.57 7.26
C GLY A 122 -2.91 8.33 5.94
N GLY A 123 -4.13 8.80 5.68
CA GLY A 123 -4.48 9.46 4.41
C GLY A 123 -4.40 8.49 3.24
N ARG A 124 -3.63 8.84 2.20
CA ARG A 124 -3.40 7.96 1.04
C ARG A 124 -2.42 6.81 1.31
N PHE A 125 -1.70 6.85 2.43
CA PHE A 125 -0.72 5.83 2.81
C PHE A 125 -1.43 4.72 3.60
N GLN A 126 -1.68 3.59 2.96
CA GLN A 126 -2.49 2.49 3.48
C GLN A 126 -1.68 1.19 3.71
N GLU A 127 -0.40 1.24 3.41
CA GLU A 127 0.61 0.24 3.68
C GLU A 127 1.50 0.66 4.85
N ILE A 128 2.18 -0.32 5.48
CA ILE A 128 3.21 0.00 6.48
C ILE A 128 4.41 0.65 5.77
N PHE A 129 5.02 1.66 6.40
CA PHE A 129 6.26 2.29 5.94
C PHE A 129 7.39 2.05 6.93
N TYR A 130 8.59 1.78 6.43
CA TYR A 130 9.68 1.27 7.26
C TYR A 130 10.13 2.25 8.35
N TRP A 131 10.69 3.41 7.99
CA TRP A 131 11.22 4.35 9.01
C TRP A 131 10.11 5.07 9.81
N ASP A 132 8.95 5.33 9.20
CA ASP A 132 7.77 5.93 9.85
C ASP A 132 7.31 5.05 11.02
N SER A 133 7.44 3.73 10.88
CA SER A 133 7.09 2.77 11.92
C SER A 133 7.92 2.95 13.19
N TYR A 134 9.18 3.35 13.09
CA TYR A 134 10.02 3.58 14.27
C TYR A 134 9.48 4.74 15.11
N PHE A 135 9.20 5.88 14.49
CA PHE A 135 8.65 7.04 15.20
C PHE A 135 7.23 6.77 15.72
N THR A 136 6.46 5.97 14.98
CA THR A 136 5.15 5.48 15.43
C THR A 136 5.29 4.62 16.68
N MET A 137 6.24 3.69 16.72
CA MET A 137 6.54 2.84 17.88
C MET A 137 6.95 3.67 19.11
N LEU A 138 7.74 4.74 18.94
CA LEU A 138 8.07 5.68 20.02
C LEU A 138 6.83 6.38 20.59
N GLY A 139 5.80 6.62 19.78
CA GLY A 139 4.51 7.13 20.28
C GLY A 139 3.69 6.04 20.99
N LEU A 140 3.64 4.85 20.40
CA LEU A 140 2.88 3.70 20.93
C LEU A 140 3.39 3.22 22.28
N ILE A 141 4.71 3.27 22.54
CA ILE A 141 5.29 2.82 23.83
C ILE A 141 4.80 3.67 25.01
N LEU A 142 4.38 4.91 24.76
CA LEU A 142 3.79 5.80 25.77
C LEU A 142 2.32 5.45 26.08
N THR A 143 1.74 4.53 25.31
CA THR A 143 0.37 4.02 25.44
C THR A 143 0.43 2.53 25.78
N SER A 144 0.38 2.18 27.07
CA SER A 144 0.66 0.83 27.59
C SER A 144 -0.19 -0.30 27.00
N GLU A 145 -1.33 0.01 26.36
CA GLU A 145 -2.29 -0.97 25.85
C GLU A 145 -1.98 -1.47 24.43
N ARG A 146 -0.93 -0.95 23.77
CA ARG A 146 -0.67 -1.21 22.34
C ARG A 146 0.65 -1.94 22.05
N LEU A 147 1.31 -2.53 23.06
CA LEU A 147 2.55 -3.27 22.84
C LEU A 147 2.41 -4.44 21.85
N TYR A 148 1.21 -5.04 21.77
CA TYR A 148 0.95 -6.14 20.83
C TYR A 148 1.08 -5.71 19.36
N ILE A 149 0.67 -4.47 19.01
CA ILE A 149 0.76 -4.00 17.62
C ILE A 149 2.20 -3.64 17.26
N MET A 150 2.97 -3.09 18.20
CA MET A 150 4.40 -2.86 18.02
C MET A 150 5.12 -4.18 17.73
N ARG A 151 4.81 -5.23 18.50
CA ARG A 151 5.34 -6.57 18.26
C ARG A 151 4.95 -7.09 16.87
N GLY A 152 3.70 -6.94 16.48
CA GLY A 152 3.22 -7.31 15.15
C GLY A 152 3.95 -6.59 14.02
N MET A 153 4.23 -5.30 14.17
CA MET A 153 5.02 -4.53 13.19
C MET A 153 6.46 -5.04 13.07
N ILE A 154 7.12 -5.38 14.18
CA ILE A 154 8.46 -5.98 14.17
C ILE A 154 8.42 -7.35 13.49
N ASP A 155 7.46 -8.21 13.85
CA ASP A 155 7.32 -9.54 13.26
C ASP A 155 7.02 -9.46 11.75
N ASN A 156 6.24 -8.46 11.29
CA ASN A 156 6.03 -8.18 9.87
C ASN A 156 7.34 -7.79 9.15
N PHE A 157 8.19 -6.96 9.77
CA PHE A 157 9.48 -6.62 9.20
C PHE A 157 10.43 -7.82 9.12
N ILE A 158 10.38 -8.73 10.09
CA ILE A 158 11.09 -10.02 10.02
C ILE A 158 10.60 -10.82 8.82
N CYS A 159 9.29 -10.93 8.62
CA CYS A 159 8.72 -11.62 7.45
C CYS A 159 9.20 -11.01 6.12
N MET A 160 9.32 -9.68 6.05
CA MET A 160 9.87 -9.01 4.86
C MET A 160 11.36 -9.32 4.65
N ILE A 161 12.16 -9.35 5.72
CA ILE A 161 13.56 -9.74 5.65
C ILE A 161 13.68 -11.20 5.17
N ASP A 162 12.89 -12.11 5.72
CA ASP A 162 12.91 -13.52 5.33
C ASP A 162 12.45 -13.73 3.88
N GLY A 163 11.45 -12.98 3.42
CA GLY A 163 10.89 -13.10 2.08
C GLY A 163 11.67 -12.35 0.98
N PHE A 164 12.21 -11.18 1.30
CA PHE A 164 12.81 -10.27 0.32
C PHE A 164 14.29 -9.97 0.58
N CYS A 165 14.88 -10.46 1.68
CA CYS A 165 16.25 -10.18 2.14
C CYS A 165 16.51 -8.73 2.60
N PHE A 166 15.49 -7.89 2.67
CA PHE A 166 15.55 -6.53 3.22
C PHE A 166 14.14 -6.06 3.59
N ILE A 167 14.03 -4.93 4.29
CA ILE A 167 12.76 -4.26 4.55
C ILE A 167 12.50 -3.25 3.42
N PRO A 168 11.47 -3.42 2.57
CA PRO A 168 11.13 -2.44 1.54
C PRO A 168 10.67 -1.11 2.13
N ASN A 169 10.64 -0.06 1.31
CA ASN A 169 10.15 1.26 1.72
C ASN A 169 8.74 1.18 2.37
N GLY A 170 7.87 0.37 1.80
CA GLY A 170 6.61 -0.03 2.42
C GLY A 170 6.11 -1.37 1.88
N SER A 171 4.99 -1.88 2.40
CA SER A 171 4.44 -3.19 2.01
C SER A 171 3.67 -3.19 0.69
N SER A 172 4.32 -2.75 -0.40
CA SER A 172 3.78 -2.80 -1.76
C SER A 172 4.84 -3.25 -2.77
N THR A 173 4.43 -3.91 -3.86
CA THR A 173 5.33 -4.49 -4.87
C THR A 173 6.20 -3.44 -5.56
N TYR A 174 5.67 -2.23 -5.80
CA TYR A 174 6.43 -1.09 -6.36
C TYR A 174 7.46 -0.48 -5.38
N PHE A 175 7.57 -1.01 -4.17
CA PHE A 175 8.64 -0.70 -3.21
C PHE A 175 9.75 -1.75 -3.16
N LEU A 176 9.60 -2.91 -3.80
CA LEU A 176 10.61 -3.99 -3.78
C LEU A 176 11.92 -3.67 -4.49
N SER A 177 12.06 -2.48 -5.06
CA SER A 177 13.32 -1.97 -5.63
C SER A 177 14.17 -1.16 -4.64
N ARG A 178 13.65 -0.83 -3.45
CA ARG A 178 14.32 0.08 -2.50
C ARG A 178 13.88 -0.09 -1.06
N SER A 179 14.73 0.32 -0.13
CA SER A 179 14.43 0.42 1.30
C SER A 179 14.22 1.89 1.74
N GLN A 180 14.23 2.14 3.05
CA GLN A 180 14.30 3.45 3.71
C GLN A 180 15.43 3.44 4.76
N LEU A 181 15.55 4.51 5.56
CA LEU A 181 16.56 4.60 6.62
C LEU A 181 16.45 3.40 7.58
N PRO A 182 17.57 2.70 7.87
CA PRO A 182 17.54 1.43 8.58
C PRO A 182 17.40 1.64 10.10
N PHE A 183 16.16 1.65 10.60
CA PHE A 183 15.86 1.76 12.04
C PHE A 183 15.56 0.42 12.72
N PHE A 184 15.64 -0.71 12.00
CA PHE A 184 15.14 -1.99 12.51
C PHE A 184 15.80 -2.46 13.81
N THR A 185 17.10 -2.22 13.99
CA THR A 185 17.79 -2.58 15.24
C THR A 185 17.34 -1.75 16.44
N GLU A 186 16.91 -0.50 16.23
CA GLU A 186 16.37 0.37 17.28
C GLU A 186 14.91 0.04 17.63
N MET A 187 14.22 -0.73 16.76
CA MET A 187 12.85 -1.19 17.02
C MET A 187 12.81 -2.43 17.92
N ILE A 188 13.91 -3.20 18.01
CA ILE A 188 14.05 -4.45 18.78
C ILE A 188 14.43 -4.12 20.22
#